data_AF-A0A849L0X7-F1
#
_entry.id   AF-A0A849L0X7-F1
#
_cell.length_a   1.000
_cell.length_b   1.000
_cell.length_c   1.000
_cell.angle_alpha   90.00
_cell.angle_beta   90.00
_cell.angle_gamma   90.00
#
_symmetry.space_group_name_H-M   'P 1'
#
loop_
_entity.id
_entity.type
_entity.pdbx_description
1 polymer ?
#
loop_
_entity_poly.entity_id
_entity_poly.type
_entity_poly.pdbx_seq_one_letter_code
_entity_poly.pdbx_strand_id
1 'polypeptide(L)'
;MSGIERQGDGFVVDATLLAEAFGLKASEVRTRMRDGRIVSRCETGMDQDAGRWRLSFYHEGRACRFTVDEAGTILKRSTFDAPARKGTGGPE
;
A
#
# COMPACT_ATOMS: atom_id res chain seq x y z
N MET A 1 15.15 -9.73 4.79
CA MET A 1 14.43 -8.89 5.76
C MET A 1 13.24 -8.29 5.06
N SER A 2 12.08 -8.93 5.18
CA SER A 2 10.83 -8.43 4.60
C SER A 2 10.37 -7.28 5.47
N GLY A 3 10.32 -6.05 4.94
CA GLY A 3 9.86 -4.88 5.68
C GLY A 3 8.34 -4.85 5.89
N ILE A 4 7.65 -6.00 5.84
CA ILE A 4 6.21 -6.08 6.05
C ILE A 4 5.94 -7.12 7.13
N GLU A 5 5.23 -6.73 8.17
CA GLU A 5 4.83 -7.58 9.29
C GLU A 5 3.32 -7.66 9.36
N ARG A 6 2.78 -8.86 9.60
CA ARG A 6 1.34 -9.04 9.79
C ARG A 6 0.97 -8.68 11.23
N GLN A 7 -0.03 -7.81 11.40
CA GLN A 7 -0.53 -7.39 12.70
C GLN A 7 -2.05 -7.60 12.77
N GLY A 8 -2.47 -8.75 13.31
CA GLY A 8 -3.87 -9.13 13.42
C GLY A 8 -4.54 -9.21 12.04
N ASP A 9 -5.54 -8.35 11.83
CA ASP A 9 -6.27 -8.23 10.56
C ASP A 9 -5.58 -7.30 9.54
N GLY A 10 -4.51 -6.63 9.94
CA GLY A 10 -3.76 -5.67 9.12
C GLY A 10 -2.30 -6.07 8.86
N PHE A 11 -1.61 -5.19 8.14
CA PHE A 11 -0.18 -5.31 7.85
C PHE A 11 0.53 -4.00 8.18
N VAL A 12 1.68 -4.11 8.82
CA VAL A 12 2.62 -3.03 9.09
C VAL A 12 3.66 -3.05 7.98
N VAL A 13 3.77 -1.96 7.23
CA VAL A 13 4.75 -1.81 6.15
C VAL A 13 5.80 -0.81 6.57
N ASP A 14 7.07 -1.18 6.40
CA ASP A 14 8.19 -0.31 6.69
C ASP A 14 8.21 0.87 5.72
N ALA A 15 8.41 2.06 6.28
CA ALA A 15 8.40 3.30 5.53
C ALA A 15 9.49 3.33 4.45
N THR A 16 10.58 2.56 4.61
CA THR A 16 11.66 2.45 3.62
C THR A 16 11.16 1.79 2.33
N LEU A 17 10.25 0.81 2.40
CA LEU A 17 9.68 0.17 1.21
C LEU A 17 8.85 1.16 0.38
N LEU A 18 8.05 1.97 1.06
CA LEU A 18 7.29 3.04 0.42
C LEU A 18 8.21 4.13 -0.10
N ALA A 19 9.27 4.45 0.64
CA ALA A 19 10.27 5.44 0.25
C ALA A 19 10.96 5.02 -1.06
N GLU A 20 11.41 3.78 -1.18
CA GLU A 20 11.98 3.25 -2.42
C GLU A 20 10.96 3.22 -3.55
N ALA A 21 9.70 2.85 -3.27
CA ALA A 21 8.65 2.77 -4.28
C ALA A 21 8.23 4.14 -4.83
N PHE A 22 8.14 5.15 -3.98
CA PHE A 22 7.74 6.50 -4.37
C PHE A 22 8.92 7.42 -4.71
N GLY A 23 10.17 6.99 -4.43
CA GLY A 23 11.37 7.82 -4.53
C GLY A 23 11.45 8.89 -3.43
N LEU A 24 10.88 8.62 -2.26
CA LEU A 24 10.86 9.50 -1.09
C LEU A 24 11.87 9.05 -0.03
N LYS A 25 11.95 9.79 1.09
CA LYS A 25 12.69 9.35 2.28
C LYS A 25 11.74 8.65 3.26
N ALA A 26 12.23 7.68 4.03
CA ALA A 26 11.43 7.00 5.07
C ALA A 26 10.81 8.00 6.08
N SER A 27 11.55 9.04 6.47
CA SER A 27 11.05 10.12 7.33
C SER A 27 9.90 10.90 6.68
N GLU A 28 10.00 11.17 5.38
CA GLU A 28 8.96 11.85 4.60
C GLU A 28 7.70 10.97 4.56
N VAL A 29 7.84 9.69 4.23
CA VAL A 29 6.73 8.73 4.23
C VAL A 29 6.00 8.71 5.57
N ARG A 30 6.73 8.62 6.69
CA ARG A 30 6.14 8.64 8.04
C ARG A 30 5.35 9.92 8.29
N THR A 31 5.90 11.07 7.93
CA THR A 31 5.22 12.36 8.04
C THR A 31 3.96 12.38 7.17
N ARG A 32 4.04 11.94 5.92
CA ARG A 32 2.91 11.93 4.97
C ARG A 32 1.81 10.95 5.40
N MET A 33 2.14 9.79 5.95
CA MET A 33 1.16 8.87 6.53
C MET A 33 0.49 9.49 7.76
N ARG A 34 1.27 10.14 8.64
CA ARG A 34 0.73 10.86 9.80
C ARG A 34 -0.18 12.03 9.40
N ASP A 35 0.16 12.72 8.33
CA ASP A 35 -0.60 13.84 7.75
C ASP A 35 -1.80 13.36 6.91
N GLY A 36 -1.98 12.05 6.73
CA GLY A 36 -3.05 11.48 5.90
C GLY A 36 -2.88 11.69 4.39
N ARG A 37 -1.69 12.11 3.92
CA ARG A 37 -1.36 12.30 2.49
C ARG A 37 -1.02 11.02 1.75
N ILE A 38 -0.67 9.96 2.48
CA ILE A 38 -0.53 8.60 1.93
C ILE A 38 -1.71 7.81 2.43
N VAL A 39 -2.57 7.38 1.51
CA VAL A 39 -3.71 6.52 1.81
C VAL A 39 -3.29 5.08 1.59
N SER A 40 -3.49 4.21 2.58
CA SER A 40 -3.25 2.78 2.43
C SER A 40 -4.57 2.02 2.39
N ARG A 41 -4.62 0.99 1.57
CA ARG A 41 -5.75 0.09 1.43
C ARG A 41 -5.25 -1.34 1.47
N CYS A 42 -5.66 -2.08 2.49
CA CYS A 42 -5.45 -3.51 2.55
C CYS A 42 -6.69 -4.21 1.98
N GLU A 43 -6.46 -5.16 1.09
CA GLU A 43 -7.47 -6.13 0.65
C GLU A 43 -6.95 -7.52 0.99
N THR A 44 -7.73 -8.23 1.81
CA THR A 44 -7.50 -9.63 2.15
C THR A 44 -8.14 -10.50 1.08
N GLY A 45 -7.34 -11.35 0.43
CA GLY A 45 -7.88 -12.40 -0.43
C GLY A 45 -8.72 -13.36 0.40
N MET A 46 -9.96 -13.59 -0.03
CA MET A 46 -10.84 -14.60 0.56
C MET A 46 -10.93 -15.80 -0.39
N ASP A 47 -11.28 -16.96 0.16
CA ASP A 47 -11.60 -18.19 -0.58
C ASP A 47 -10.43 -18.73 -1.44
N GLN A 48 -10.53 -18.73 -2.76
CA GLN A 48 -9.46 -19.19 -3.68
C GLN A 48 -8.17 -18.36 -3.63
N ASP A 49 -8.24 -17.13 -3.11
CA ASP A 49 -7.08 -16.27 -2.85
C ASP A 49 -6.76 -16.14 -1.35
N ALA A 50 -7.34 -17.01 -0.51
CA ALA A 50 -6.96 -17.12 0.89
C ALA A 50 -5.44 -17.35 1.00
N GLY A 51 -4.76 -16.48 1.75
CA GLY A 51 -3.30 -16.51 1.88
C GLY A 51 -2.56 -15.45 1.05
N ARG A 52 -3.26 -14.61 0.27
CA ARG A 52 -2.67 -13.44 -0.39
C ARG A 52 -3.30 -12.14 0.11
N TRP A 53 -2.44 -11.18 0.41
CA TRP A 53 -2.84 -9.83 0.76
C TRP A 53 -2.31 -8.83 -0.23
N ARG A 54 -3.18 -7.87 -0.55
CA ARG A 54 -2.85 -6.77 -1.43
C ARG A 54 -2.87 -5.48 -0.63
N LEU A 55 -1.71 -4.85 -0.53
CA LEU A 55 -1.53 -3.55 0.09
C LEU A 55 -1.35 -2.52 -1.02
N SER A 56 -2.33 -1.64 -1.18
CA SER A 56 -2.31 -0.57 -2.17
C SER A 56 -2.15 0.77 -1.46
N PHE A 57 -1.10 1.50 -1.77
CA PHE A 57 -0.78 2.82 -1.25
C PHE A 57 -0.98 3.86 -2.34
N TYR A 58 -1.65 4.96 -2.02
CA TYR A 58 -1.97 6.04 -2.95
C TYR A 58 -1.40 7.36 -2.42
N HIS A 59 -0.68 8.07 -3.28
CA HIS A 59 -0.03 9.33 -2.95
C HIS A 59 0.10 10.22 -4.20
N GLU A 60 -0.50 11.41 -4.18
CA GLU A 60 -0.34 12.47 -5.20
C GLU A 60 -0.35 11.98 -6.67
N GLY A 61 -1.28 11.09 -7.03
CA GLY A 61 -1.40 10.56 -8.41
C GLY A 61 -0.50 9.35 -8.71
N ARG A 62 0.18 8.80 -7.70
CA ARG A 62 0.92 7.55 -7.76
C ARG A 62 0.27 6.50 -6.88
N ALA A 63 0.23 5.28 -7.38
CA ALA A 63 -0.14 4.10 -6.61
C ALA A 63 1.02 3.12 -6.52
N CYS A 64 1.23 2.57 -5.34
CA CYS A 64 2.12 1.44 -5.11
C CYS A 64 1.31 0.26 -4.60
N ARG A 65 1.48 -0.90 -5.23
CA ARG A 65 0.83 -2.15 -4.85
C ARG A 65 1.89 -3.15 -4.40
N PHE A 66 1.71 -3.69 -3.21
CA PHE A 66 2.45 -4.83 -2.69
C PHE A 66 1.50 -6.03 -2.58
N THR A 67 1.92 -7.15 -3.14
CA THR A 67 1.30 -8.45 -2.91
C THR A 67 2.18 -9.18 -1.91
N VAL A 68 1.61 -9.55 -0.76
CA VAL A 68 2.28 -10.32 0.29
C VAL A 68 1.56 -11.63 0.56
N ASP A 69 2.30 -12.60 1.07
CA ASP A 69 1.73 -13.84 1.62
C ASP A 69 1.32 -13.69 3.09
N GLU A 70 0.85 -14.78 3.70
CA GLU A 70 0.39 -14.79 5.09
C GLU A 70 1.49 -14.53 6.12
N ALA A 71 2.73 -14.85 5.74
CA ALA A 71 3.91 -14.62 6.55
C ALA A 71 4.44 -13.18 6.44
N GLY A 72 3.82 -12.33 5.58
CA GLY A 72 4.29 -10.97 5.32
C GLY A 72 5.43 -10.91 4.29
N THR A 73 5.68 -11.99 3.56
CA THR A 73 6.70 -12.02 2.50
C THR A 73 6.18 -11.30 1.27
N ILE A 74 6.97 -10.35 0.76
CA ILE A 74 6.64 -9.62 -0.46
C ILE A 74 6.81 -10.55 -1.66
N LEU A 75 5.69 -11.00 -2.22
CA LEU A 75 5.66 -11.78 -3.45
C LEU A 75 5.83 -10.89 -4.69
N LYS A 76 5.23 -9.70 -4.67
CA LYS A 76 5.29 -8.77 -5.81
C LYS A 76 5.17 -7.32 -5.35
N ARG A 77 5.96 -6.44 -5.96
CA ARG A 77 5.83 -4.98 -5.83
C ARG A 77 5.62 -4.35 -7.20
N SER A 78 4.71 -3.39 -7.31
CA SER A 78 4.45 -2.67 -8.57
C SER A 78 4.00 -1.24 -8.27
N THR A 79 4.60 -0.29 -8.96
CA THR A 79 4.28 1.14 -8.87
C THR A 79 3.75 1.61 -10.21
N PHE A 80 2.66 2.36 -10.20
CA PHE A 80 2.05 2.90 -11.41
C PHE A 80 1.41 4.25 -11.10
N ASP A 81 1.37 5.12 -12.10
CA ASP A 81 0.58 6.34 -12.02
C ASP A 81 -0.90 5.95 -11.96
N ALA A 82 -1.56 6.37 -10.88
CA ALA A 82 -2.98 6.17 -10.68
C ALA A 82 -3.64 7.54 -10.70
N PRO A 83 -4.64 7.78 -11.55
CA PRO A 83 -5.33 9.06 -11.54
C PRO A 83 -5.80 9.33 -10.12
N ALA A 84 -5.35 10.45 -9.54
CA ALA A 84 -5.87 10.94 -8.27
C ALA A 84 -7.38 10.96 -8.45
N ARG A 85 -8.10 10.14 -7.69
CA ARG A 85 -9.53 9.95 -7.82
C ARG A 85 -10.19 11.32 -7.66
N LYS A 86 -10.43 12.04 -8.76
CA LYS A 86 -11.50 13.03 -8.79
C LYS A 86 -12.71 12.22 -8.38
N GLY A 87 -13.35 12.63 -7.28
CA GLY A 87 -14.68 12.15 -7.00
C GLY A 87 -15.54 12.41 -8.24
N THR A 88 -15.79 11.37 -9.01
CA THR A 88 -16.98 11.27 -9.86
C THR A 88 -17.91 10.43 -8.97
N GLY A 89 -18.88 10.99 -8.25
CA GLY A 89 -19.77 12.04 -8.73
C GLY A 89 -20.63 11.47 -9.84
N GLY A 90 -21.49 10.48 -9.52
CA GLY A 90 -22.84 10.52 -10.12
C GLY A 90 -23.56 11.74 -9.53
N PRO A 91 -24.50 12.40 -10.23
CA PRO A 91 -25.51 11.91 -11.18
C PRO A 91 -25.23 12.46 -12.61
N GLU A 92 -25.97 12.22 -13.70
CA GLU A 92 -27.40 12.01 -14.00
C GLU A 92 -27.59 11.06 -15.19
#